data_AF-A0A0J9T4J3-F1
#
_entry.id   AF-A0A0J9T4J3-F1
#
_cell.length_a   1.000
_cell.length_b   1.000
_cell.length_c   1.000
_cell.angle_alpha   90.00
_cell.angle_beta   90.00
_cell.angle_gamma   90.00
#
_symmetry.space_group_name_H-M   'P 1'
#
loop_
_entity.id
_entity.type
_entity.pdbx_description
1 polymer ?
#
loop_
_entity_poly.entity_id
_entity_poly.type
_entity_poly.pdbx_seq_one_letter_code
_entity_poly.pdbx_strand_id
1 'polypeptide(L)'
;MGATVSYLRCVTSIAGLSSLVLSLFPKLIMKNPQVLRPLLNISWGYLFGSTFWLCLFSEVGLFRSLKNMKRIPIPENAEEAKKQLEEMKSMEGDFTRRREDFQYFFGFSTLFSGILLLSTVRLANHNMQLRISSTIVALSCLLNNLYLQNKVHSLKIQKENLYNELIRNPKSETTIAEIKKNKKDFHIYHGLSLLSLYISFLGLTPYIFT
;
A
#
# COMPACT_ATOMS: atom_id res chain seq x y z
N MET A 1 12.17 -9.60 12.80
CA MET A 1 11.29 -9.47 11.60
C MET A 1 11.54 -8.18 10.81
N GLY A 2 11.77 -7.02 11.44
CA GLY A 2 11.96 -5.74 10.71
C GLY A 2 13.05 -5.71 9.64
N ALA A 3 14.19 -6.39 9.83
CA ALA A 3 15.25 -6.46 8.83
C ALA A 3 14.80 -7.22 7.56
N THR A 4 14.16 -8.38 7.73
CA THR A 4 13.64 -9.21 6.62
C THR A 4 12.61 -8.46 5.77
N VAL A 5 11.70 -7.71 6.41
CA VAL A 5 10.70 -6.89 5.72
C VAL A 5 11.37 -5.73 4.95
N SER A 6 12.38 -5.10 5.53
CA SER A 6 13.16 -4.05 4.88
C SER A 6 13.91 -4.56 3.63
N TYR A 7 14.58 -5.72 3.74
CA TYR A 7 15.26 -6.34 2.61
C TYR A 7 14.29 -6.76 1.51
N LEU A 8 13.17 -7.40 1.85
CA LEU A 8 12.15 -7.77 0.88
C LEU A 8 11.64 -6.53 0.13
N ARG A 9 11.37 -5.45 0.85
CA ARG A 9 10.91 -4.20 0.25
C ARG A 9 11.94 -3.62 -0.71
N CYS A 10 13.22 -3.61 -0.33
CA CYS A 10 14.30 -3.14 -1.17
C CYS A 10 14.38 -3.96 -2.47
N VAL A 11 14.44 -5.29 -2.35
CA VAL A 11 14.53 -6.20 -3.50
C VAL A 11 13.32 -6.08 -4.41
N THR A 12 12.10 -6.09 -3.85
CA THR A 12 10.87 -5.98 -4.64
C THR A 12 10.72 -4.62 -5.32
N SER A 13 11.19 -3.54 -4.68
CA SER A 13 11.19 -2.20 -5.25
C SER A 13 12.21 -2.05 -6.38
N ILE A 14 13.43 -2.57 -6.22
CA ILE A 14 14.44 -2.61 -7.29
C ILE A 14 13.89 -3.42 -8.46
N ALA A 15 13.36 -4.62 -8.22
CA ALA A 15 12.78 -5.45 -9.25
C ALA A 15 11.61 -4.76 -9.98
N GLY A 16 10.73 -4.07 -9.26
CA GLY A 16 9.63 -3.31 -9.85
C GLY A 16 10.10 -2.14 -10.73
N LEU A 17 11.04 -1.33 -10.23
CA LEU A 17 11.63 -0.23 -11.00
C LEU A 17 12.37 -0.74 -12.24
N SER A 18 13.20 -1.77 -12.09
CA SER A 18 13.91 -2.40 -13.21
C SER A 18 12.93 -2.96 -14.24
N SER A 19 11.82 -3.56 -13.81
CA SER A 19 10.79 -4.08 -14.72
C SER A 19 10.12 -2.97 -15.53
N LEU A 20 9.83 -1.81 -14.92
CA LEU A 20 9.31 -0.65 -15.63
C LEU A 20 10.31 -0.14 -16.68
N VAL A 21 11.58 -0.01 -16.34
CA VAL A 21 12.62 0.43 -17.30
C VAL A 21 12.79 -0.59 -18.44
N LEU A 22 12.88 -1.88 -18.12
CA LEU A 22 13.04 -2.95 -19.12
C LEU A 22 11.81 -3.07 -20.04
N SER A 23 10.61 -2.72 -19.57
CA SER A 23 9.40 -2.73 -20.38
C SER A 23 9.45 -1.75 -21.57
N LEU A 24 10.27 -0.70 -21.49
CA LEU A 24 10.50 0.24 -22.59
C LEU A 24 11.39 -0.36 -23.70
N PHE A 25 12.12 -1.43 -23.39
CA PHE A 25 13.06 -2.08 -24.30
C PHE A 25 12.68 -3.56 -24.52
N PRO A 26 11.55 -3.86 -25.18
CA PRO A 26 11.03 -5.23 -25.34
C PRO A 26 12.00 -6.19 -26.03
N LYS A 27 12.98 -5.68 -26.79
CA LYS A 27 14.03 -6.48 -27.43
C LYS A 27 15.00 -7.11 -26.42
N LEU A 28 15.17 -6.53 -25.24
CA LEU A 28 16.02 -7.05 -24.16
C LEU A 28 15.33 -8.17 -23.35
N ILE A 29 14.01 -8.34 -23.51
CA ILE A 29 13.23 -9.35 -22.80
C ILE A 29 13.35 -10.70 -23.53
N MET A 30 13.66 -11.76 -22.76
CA MET A 30 13.80 -13.13 -23.26
C MET A 30 12.65 -13.50 -24.21
N LYS A 31 12.97 -14.05 -25.38
CA LYS A 31 11.98 -14.52 -26.36
C LYS A 31 11.66 -16.00 -26.18
N ASN A 32 11.22 -16.40 -24.98
CA ASN A 32 10.81 -17.78 -24.72
C ASN A 32 9.35 -17.85 -24.25
N PRO A 33 8.39 -18.12 -25.15
CA PRO A 33 6.98 -18.17 -24.80
C PRO A 33 6.62 -19.33 -23.85
N GLN A 34 7.40 -20.41 -23.84
CA GLN A 34 7.19 -21.55 -22.93
C GLN A 34 7.46 -21.18 -21.47
N VAL A 35 8.31 -20.18 -21.24
CA VAL A 35 8.60 -19.65 -19.89
C VAL A 35 7.68 -18.48 -19.55
N LEU A 36 7.46 -17.56 -20.50
CA LEU A 36 6.69 -16.34 -20.25
C LEU A 36 5.19 -16.60 -20.02
N ARG A 37 4.59 -17.59 -20.69
CA ARG A 37 3.16 -17.89 -20.50
C ARG A 37 2.84 -18.40 -19.09
N PRO A 38 3.58 -19.38 -18.52
CA PRO A 38 3.42 -19.76 -17.12
C PRO A 38 3.62 -18.58 -16.16
N LEU A 39 4.66 -17.76 -16.38
CA LEU A 39 4.93 -16.59 -15.54
C LEU A 39 3.80 -15.57 -15.59
N LEU A 40 3.23 -15.31 -16.77
CA LEU A 40 2.08 -14.44 -16.95
C LEU A 40 0.86 -14.98 -16.17
N ASN A 41 0.55 -16.26 -16.31
CA ASN A 41 -0.60 -16.88 -15.65
C ASN A 41 -0.47 -16.89 -14.13
N ILE A 42 0.71 -17.27 -13.60
CA ILE A 42 0.97 -17.27 -12.16
C ILE A 42 0.92 -15.85 -11.61
N SER A 43 1.52 -14.89 -12.30
CA SER A 43 1.53 -13.49 -11.87
C SER A 43 0.12 -12.92 -11.86
N TRP A 44 -0.65 -13.14 -12.92
CA TRP A 44 -2.04 -12.70 -12.99
C TRP A 44 -2.89 -13.36 -11.90
N GLY A 45 -2.82 -14.68 -11.74
CA GLY A 45 -3.61 -15.42 -10.76
C GLY A 45 -3.29 -14.98 -9.32
N TYR A 46 -2.01 -14.81 -9.00
CA TYR A 46 -1.58 -14.27 -7.72
C TYR A 46 -2.12 -12.85 -7.51
N LEU A 47 -1.88 -11.94 -8.46
CA LEU A 47 -2.27 -10.54 -8.33
C LEU A 47 -3.78 -10.39 -8.19
N PHE A 48 -4.55 -11.06 -9.05
CA PHE A 48 -6.00 -10.98 -9.02
C PHE A 48 -6.56 -11.55 -7.72
N GLY A 49 -6.17 -12.76 -7.34
CA GLY A 49 -6.66 -13.42 -6.13
C GLY A 49 -6.28 -12.65 -4.86
N SER A 50 -5.02 -12.29 -4.72
CA SER A 50 -4.53 -11.56 -3.54
C SER A 50 -5.15 -10.16 -3.43
N THR A 51 -5.28 -9.44 -4.55
CA THR A 51 -5.90 -8.11 -4.56
C THR A 51 -7.40 -8.19 -4.27
N PHE A 52 -8.10 -9.19 -4.81
CA PHE A 52 -9.52 -9.42 -4.53
C PHE A 52 -9.76 -9.63 -3.03
N TRP A 53 -9.02 -10.55 -2.41
CA TRP A 53 -9.11 -10.80 -0.97
C TRP A 53 -8.77 -9.55 -0.15
N LEU A 54 -7.71 -8.83 -0.53
CA LEU A 54 -7.33 -7.64 0.19
C LEU A 54 -8.35 -6.51 0.03
N CYS A 55 -8.98 -6.33 -1.14
CA CYS A 55 -10.08 -5.40 -1.34
C CYS A 55 -11.27 -5.75 -0.41
N LEU A 56 -11.71 -7.01 -0.40
CA LEU A 56 -12.81 -7.44 0.47
C LEU A 56 -12.53 -7.21 1.96
N PHE A 57 -11.36 -7.63 2.45
CA PHE A 57 -11.02 -7.49 3.86
C PHE A 57 -10.65 -6.05 4.24
N SER A 58 -10.04 -5.30 3.33
CA SER A 58 -9.74 -3.88 3.56
C SER A 58 -11.02 -3.06 3.58
N GLU A 59 -12.05 -3.35 2.77
CA GLU A 59 -13.37 -2.69 2.80
C GLU A 59 -14.08 -2.87 4.14
N VAL A 60 -14.10 -4.10 4.66
CA VAL A 60 -14.65 -4.39 5.99
C VAL A 60 -13.90 -3.59 7.07
N GLY A 61 -12.59 -3.38 6.88
CA GLY A 61 -11.77 -2.50 7.70
C GLY A 61 -12.05 -1.00 7.49
N LEU A 62 -12.27 -0.56 6.25
CA LEU A 62 -12.47 0.82 5.80
C LEU A 62 -13.78 1.41 6.29
N PHE A 63 -14.89 0.69 6.11
CA PHE A 63 -16.20 1.12 6.57
C PHE A 63 -16.25 1.22 8.09
N ARG A 64 -15.60 0.29 8.80
CA ARG A 64 -15.46 0.37 10.27
C ARG A 64 -14.51 1.49 10.71
N SER A 65 -13.37 1.65 10.03
CA SER A 65 -12.33 2.65 10.34
C SER A 65 -12.79 4.09 10.10
N LEU A 66 -13.42 4.39 8.96
CA LEU A 66 -13.99 5.70 8.64
C LEU A 66 -15.11 6.08 9.62
N LYS A 67 -15.99 5.13 9.96
CA LYS A 67 -17.09 5.34 10.91
C LYS A 67 -16.58 5.56 12.33
N ASN A 68 -15.52 4.87 12.74
CA ASN A 68 -14.94 5.00 14.07
C ASN A 68 -14.08 6.28 14.20
N MET A 69 -13.27 6.65 13.21
CA MET A 69 -12.36 7.81 13.34
C MET A 69 -13.00 9.19 13.10
N LYS A 70 -14.10 9.29 12.35
CA LYS A 70 -14.93 10.51 12.35
C LYS A 70 -15.47 10.81 13.75
N ARG A 71 -15.62 9.80 14.59
CA ARG A 71 -16.19 9.90 15.94
C ARG A 71 -15.16 10.10 17.05
N ILE A 72 -13.87 9.82 16.85
CA ILE A 72 -12.86 10.06 17.88
C ILE A 72 -12.57 11.56 17.93
N PRO A 73 -13.00 12.27 18.99
CA PRO A 73 -12.75 13.70 19.13
C PRO A 73 -11.26 13.94 19.36
N ILE A 74 -10.79 15.15 18.98
CA ILE A 74 -9.46 15.60 19.37
C ILE A 74 -9.50 15.75 20.89
N PRO A 75 -8.52 15.21 21.64
CA PRO A 75 -8.53 15.31 23.09
C PRO A 75 -8.46 16.78 23.51
N GLU A 76 -9.37 17.20 24.38
CA GLU A 76 -9.45 18.58 24.88
C GLU A 76 -8.52 18.78 26.08
N ASN A 77 -8.22 17.70 26.82
CA ASN A 77 -7.42 17.73 28.05
C ASN A 77 -6.39 16.58 28.13
N ALA A 78 -5.40 16.72 29.03
CA ALA A 78 -4.35 15.73 29.25
C ALA A 78 -4.87 14.34 29.66
N GLU A 79 -5.97 14.27 30.43
CA GLU A 79 -6.57 12.99 30.84
C GLU A 79 -7.20 12.25 29.66
N GLU A 80 -7.88 12.98 28.76
CA GLU A 80 -8.42 12.41 27.53
C GLU A 80 -7.31 11.96 26.59
N ALA A 81 -6.24 12.75 26.48
CA ALA A 81 -5.06 12.39 25.68
C ALA A 81 -4.38 11.11 26.22
N LYS A 82 -4.26 10.96 27.54
CA LYS A 82 -3.75 9.73 28.18
C LYS A 82 -4.64 8.53 27.87
N LYS A 83 -5.95 8.66 28.06
CA LYS A 83 -6.90 7.58 27.80
C LYS A 83 -6.87 7.13 26.34
N GLN A 84 -6.87 8.08 25.40
CA GLN A 84 -6.77 7.77 23.97
C GLN A 84 -5.41 7.17 23.59
N LEU A 85 -4.32 7.57 24.26
CA LEU A 85 -3.00 6.99 24.04
C LEU A 85 -2.93 5.54 24.55
N GLU A 86 -3.55 5.24 25.70
CA GLU A 86 -3.68 3.87 26.22
C GLU A 86 -4.50 2.98 25.28
N GLU A 87 -5.62 3.49 24.74
CA GLU A 87 -6.40 2.80 23.71
C GLU A 87 -5.58 2.59 22.41
N MET A 88 -4.74 3.55 22.02
CA MET A 88 -3.84 3.38 20.87
C MET A 88 -2.80 2.29 21.11
N LYS A 89 -2.25 2.20 22.32
CA LYS A 89 -1.28 1.16 22.72
C LYS A 89 -1.91 -0.22 22.79
N SER A 90 -3.14 -0.34 23.27
CA SER A 90 -3.84 -1.64 23.31
C SER A 90 -4.10 -2.22 21.91
N MET A 91 -4.25 -1.35 20.89
CA MET A 91 -4.41 -1.74 19.49
C MET A 91 -3.10 -1.80 18.68
N GLU A 92 -1.95 -1.54 19.32
CA GLU A 92 -0.67 -1.39 18.63
C GLU A 92 -0.19 -2.68 17.96
N GLY A 93 -0.41 -3.82 18.62
CA GLY A 93 -0.05 -5.14 18.10
C GLY A 93 -0.79 -5.47 16.79
N ASP A 94 -2.12 -5.26 16.77
CA ASP A 94 -2.95 -5.47 15.58
C ASP A 94 -2.55 -4.54 14.43
N PHE A 95 -2.24 -3.29 14.73
CA PHE A 95 -1.77 -2.33 13.72
C PHE A 95 -0.44 -2.76 13.11
N THR A 96 0.50 -3.19 13.96
CA THR A 96 1.85 -3.59 13.53
C THR A 96 1.79 -4.85 12.67
N ARG A 97 0.98 -5.84 13.07
CA ARG A 97 0.74 -7.04 12.28
C ARG A 97 0.12 -6.71 10.91
N ARG A 98 -0.94 -5.90 10.88
CA ARG A 98 -1.55 -5.49 9.60
C ARG A 98 -0.57 -4.75 8.72
N ARG A 99 0.26 -3.88 9.29
CA ARG A 99 1.32 -3.18 8.53
C ARG A 99 2.26 -4.17 7.88
N GLU A 100 2.73 -5.18 8.60
CA GLU A 100 3.62 -6.21 8.04
C GLU A 100 2.90 -6.95 6.90
N ASP A 101 1.65 -7.37 7.10
CA ASP A 101 0.84 -8.02 6.06
C ASP A 101 0.70 -7.14 4.80
N PHE A 102 0.42 -5.84 4.96
CA PHE A 102 0.35 -4.88 3.85
C PHE A 102 1.71 -4.69 3.16
N GLN A 103 2.81 -4.67 3.92
CA GLN A 103 4.16 -4.54 3.35
C GLN A 103 4.56 -5.78 2.55
N TYR A 104 4.27 -6.99 3.05
CA TYR A 104 4.45 -8.23 2.31
C TYR A 104 3.60 -8.24 1.04
N PHE A 105 2.31 -7.92 1.16
CA PHE A 105 1.39 -7.86 0.03
C PHE A 105 1.88 -6.92 -1.07
N PHE A 106 2.20 -5.66 -0.73
CA PHE A 106 2.65 -4.69 -1.74
C PHE A 106 4.03 -5.02 -2.30
N GLY A 107 4.91 -5.62 -1.49
CA GLY A 107 6.20 -6.14 -1.95
C GLY A 107 6.03 -7.20 -3.04
N PHE A 108 5.29 -8.27 -2.74
CA PHE A 108 5.03 -9.33 -3.70
C PHE A 108 4.21 -8.84 -4.89
N SER A 109 3.19 -8.01 -4.68
CA SER A 109 2.42 -7.41 -5.77
C SER A 109 3.29 -6.55 -6.70
N THR A 110 4.29 -5.85 -6.17
CA THR A 110 5.27 -5.11 -7.00
C THR A 110 6.11 -6.06 -7.85
N LEU A 111 6.56 -7.19 -7.28
CA LEU A 111 7.33 -8.19 -8.01
C LEU A 111 6.49 -8.84 -9.13
N PHE A 112 5.31 -9.37 -8.78
CA PHE A 112 4.45 -10.06 -9.74
C PHE A 112 3.89 -9.11 -10.80
N SER A 113 3.63 -7.84 -10.48
CA SER A 113 3.23 -6.86 -11.49
C SER A 113 4.37 -6.53 -12.46
N GLY A 114 5.62 -6.53 -12.00
CA GLY A 114 6.80 -6.46 -12.86
C GLY A 114 6.89 -7.64 -13.83
N ILE A 115 6.72 -8.86 -13.32
CA ILE A 115 6.71 -10.08 -14.16
C ILE A 115 5.54 -10.04 -15.16
N LEU A 116 4.35 -9.65 -14.71
CA LEU A 116 3.17 -9.48 -15.56
C LEU A 116 3.46 -8.48 -16.69
N LEU A 117 3.98 -7.30 -16.36
CA LEU A 117 4.32 -6.25 -17.34
C LEU A 117 5.31 -6.74 -18.39
N LEU A 118 6.42 -7.33 -17.97
CA LEU A 118 7.46 -7.82 -18.90
C LEU A 118 6.92 -8.93 -19.79
N SER A 119 6.13 -9.85 -19.23
CA SER A 119 5.52 -10.95 -19.96
C SER A 119 4.48 -10.43 -20.97
N THR A 120 3.63 -9.49 -20.57
CA THR A 120 2.62 -8.87 -21.44
C THR A 120 3.25 -8.08 -22.57
N VAL A 121 4.25 -7.23 -22.28
CA VAL A 121 4.96 -6.46 -23.31
C VAL A 121 5.61 -7.39 -24.34
N ARG A 122 6.07 -8.58 -23.91
CA ARG A 122 6.72 -9.53 -24.80
C ARG A 122 5.77 -10.43 -25.58
N LEU A 123 4.74 -10.97 -24.93
CA LEU A 123 3.79 -11.93 -25.52
C LEU A 123 2.63 -11.24 -26.24
N ALA A 124 2.18 -10.10 -25.74
CA ALA A 124 1.01 -9.38 -26.21
C ALA A 124 1.37 -7.95 -26.65
N ASN A 125 2.49 -7.78 -27.36
CA ASN A 125 3.00 -6.46 -27.77
C ASN A 125 1.97 -5.63 -28.57
N HIS A 126 1.11 -6.30 -29.34
CA HIS A 126 0.05 -5.69 -30.13
C HIS A 126 -1.16 -5.24 -29.30
N ASN A 127 -1.34 -5.79 -28.08
CA ASN A 127 -2.46 -5.45 -27.22
C ASN A 127 -2.09 -4.28 -26.29
N MET A 128 -2.36 -3.06 -26.77
CA MET A 128 -2.07 -1.82 -26.03
C MET A 128 -2.84 -1.73 -24.71
N GLN A 129 -4.07 -2.23 -24.66
CA GLN A 129 -4.89 -2.19 -23.45
C GLN A 129 -4.22 -2.99 -22.32
N LEU A 130 -3.82 -4.24 -22.59
CA LEU A 130 -3.16 -5.08 -21.58
C LEU A 130 -1.85 -4.46 -21.08
N ARG A 131 -1.09 -3.83 -21.98
CA ARG A 131 0.18 -3.17 -21.63
C ARG A 131 -0.03 -1.95 -20.72
N ILE A 132 -0.98 -1.09 -21.06
CA ILE A 132 -1.35 0.08 -20.25
C ILE A 132 -1.83 -0.40 -18.88
N SER A 133 -2.73 -1.39 -18.86
CA SER A 133 -3.21 -2.04 -17.64
C SER A 133 -2.08 -2.56 -16.76
N SER A 134 -1.16 -3.39 -17.28
CA SER A 134 -0.03 -3.88 -16.50
C SER A 134 0.87 -2.77 -15.97
N THR A 135 1.03 -1.69 -16.74
CA THR A 135 1.86 -0.55 -16.33
C THR A 135 1.20 0.21 -15.18
N ILE A 136 -0.11 0.46 -15.26
CA ILE A 136 -0.89 1.10 -14.20
C ILE A 136 -0.85 0.27 -12.91
N VAL A 137 -1.03 -1.05 -13.01
CA VAL A 137 -0.93 -1.97 -11.87
C VAL A 137 0.46 -1.91 -11.25
N ALA A 138 1.52 -2.01 -12.06
CA ALA A 138 2.90 -1.96 -11.58
C ALA A 138 3.21 -0.63 -10.86
N LEU A 139 2.81 0.50 -11.45
CA LEU A 139 3.00 1.82 -10.84
C LEU A 139 2.23 1.97 -9.53
N SER A 140 0.99 1.47 -9.48
CA SER A 140 0.14 1.53 -8.29
C SER A 140 0.73 0.72 -7.13
N CYS A 141 1.17 -0.52 -7.39
CA CYS A 141 1.86 -1.35 -6.41
C CYS A 141 3.17 -0.70 -5.92
N LEU A 142 3.96 -0.16 -6.84
CA LEU A 142 5.24 0.47 -6.55
C LEU A 142 5.09 1.74 -5.72
N LEU A 143 4.12 2.60 -6.04
CA LEU A 143 3.78 3.79 -5.27
C LEU A 143 3.37 3.45 -3.83
N ASN A 144 2.59 2.38 -3.67
CA ASN A 144 2.18 1.90 -2.35
C ASN A 144 3.37 1.37 -1.54
N ASN A 145 4.19 0.54 -2.17
CA ASN A 145 5.34 -0.11 -1.54
C ASN A 145 6.43 0.92 -1.14
N LEU A 146 6.68 1.92 -1.99
CA LEU A 146 7.73 2.91 -1.76
C LEU A 146 7.29 4.07 -0.87
N TYR A 147 6.06 4.56 -1.01
CA TYR A 147 5.68 5.85 -0.45
C TYR A 147 4.50 5.78 0.52
N LEU A 148 3.32 5.39 0.05
CA LEU A 148 2.06 5.61 0.78
C LEU A 148 2.03 4.87 2.13
N GLN A 149 2.42 3.60 2.16
CA GLN A 149 2.44 2.81 3.40
C GLN A 149 3.45 3.36 4.44
N ASN A 150 4.59 3.87 3.99
CA ASN A 150 5.58 4.47 4.88
C ASN A 150 5.10 5.79 5.43
N LYS A 151 4.40 6.58 4.60
CA LYS A 151 3.83 7.85 5.04
C LYS A 151 2.76 7.62 6.10
N VAL A 152 1.86 6.66 5.91
CA VAL A 152 0.84 6.26 6.91
C VAL A 152 1.50 5.86 8.24
N HIS A 153 2.56 5.05 8.18
CA HIS A 153 3.29 4.65 9.38
C HIS A 153 3.97 5.83 10.09
N SER A 154 4.66 6.70 9.33
CA SER A 154 5.31 7.89 9.90
C SER A 154 4.32 8.82 10.60
N LEU A 155 3.11 8.95 10.05
CA LEU A 155 2.05 9.77 10.63
C LEU A 155 1.51 9.17 11.92
N LYS A 156 1.45 7.84 12.04
CA LYS A 156 1.09 7.18 13.30
C LYS A 156 2.11 7.47 14.41
N ILE A 157 3.40 7.31 14.14
CA ILE A 157 4.47 7.63 15.11
C ILE A 157 4.40 9.10 15.51
N GLN A 158 4.22 9.99 14.53
CA GLN A 158 4.07 11.42 14.81
C GLN A 158 2.84 11.70 15.69
N LYS A 159 1.73 10.99 15.48
CA LYS A 159 0.53 11.11 16.34
C LYS A 159 0.84 10.76 17.79
N GLU A 160 1.55 9.66 18.03
CA GLU A 160 1.94 9.25 19.39
C GLU A 160 2.84 10.29 20.06
N ASN A 161 3.81 10.83 19.32
CA ASN A 161 4.68 11.90 19.82
C ASN A 161 3.88 13.16 20.19
N LEU A 162 2.94 13.57 19.35
CA LEU A 162 2.07 14.73 19.60
C LEU A 162 1.16 14.52 20.82
N TYR A 163 0.69 13.30 21.05
CA TYR A 163 -0.11 12.99 22.24
C TYR A 163 0.74 13.03 23.52
N ASN A 164 1.97 12.49 23.47
CA ASN A 164 2.91 12.62 24.57
C ASN A 164 3.27 14.08 24.87
N GLU A 165 3.38 14.90 23.84
CA GLU A 165 3.64 16.34 23.98
C GLU A 165 2.43 17.08 24.58
N LEU A 166 1.21 16.78 24.13
CA LEU A 166 -0.02 17.34 24.71
C LEU A 166 -0.20 16.95 26.18
N ILE A 167 0.18 15.72 26.56
CA ILE A 167 0.16 15.28 27.96
C ILE A 167 1.13 16.10 28.83
N ARG A 168 2.30 16.45 28.28
CA ARG A 168 3.31 17.27 28.98
C ARG A 168 2.90 18.75 29.03
N ASN A 169 2.31 19.26 27.93
CA ASN A 169 1.94 20.66 27.74
C ASN A 169 0.48 20.79 27.28
N PRO A 170 -0.50 20.63 28.18
CA PRO A 170 -1.92 20.55 27.81
C PRO A 170 -2.53 21.84 27.26
N LYS A 171 -1.89 22.99 27.46
CA LYS A 171 -2.36 24.30 26.97
C LYS A 171 -1.73 24.71 25.62
N SER A 172 -1.00 23.80 24.97
CA SER A 172 -0.30 24.11 23.72
C SER A 172 -1.26 24.10 22.52
N GLU A 173 -1.70 25.28 22.09
CA GLU A 173 -2.57 25.45 20.91
C GLU A 173 -1.90 24.96 19.62
N THR A 174 -0.57 25.09 19.53
CA THR A 174 0.23 24.61 18.39
C THR A 174 0.18 23.09 18.28
N THR A 175 0.35 22.38 19.39
CA THR A 175 0.28 20.91 19.43
C THR A 175 -1.11 20.40 19.05
N ILE A 176 -2.18 21.09 19.47
CA ILE A 176 -3.56 20.76 19.08
C ILE A 176 -3.77 20.95 17.56
N ALA A 177 -3.27 22.06 17.01
CA ALA A 177 -3.33 22.32 15.57
C ALA A 177 -2.57 21.25 14.76
N GLU A 178 -1.40 20.82 15.24
CA GLU A 178 -0.61 19.75 14.64
C GLU A 178 -1.29 18.38 14.72
N ILE A 179 -1.96 18.05 15.83
CA ILE A 179 -2.77 16.82 15.94
C ILE A 179 -3.88 16.82 14.89
N LYS A 180 -4.58 17.95 14.71
CA LYS A 180 -5.62 18.10 13.69
C LYS A 180 -5.08 17.90 12.28
N LYS A 181 -3.92 18.50 11.98
CA LYS A 181 -3.23 18.34 10.71
C LYS A 181 -2.80 16.88 10.48
N ASN A 182 -2.15 16.27 11.45
CA ASN A 182 -1.69 14.88 11.38
C ASN A 182 -2.87 13.91 11.15
N LYS A 183 -4.00 14.10 11.83
CA LYS A 183 -5.23 13.32 11.60
C LYS A 183 -5.70 13.46 10.14
N LYS A 184 -5.74 14.67 9.60
CA LYS A 184 -6.14 14.93 8.20
C LYS A 184 -5.17 14.25 7.22
N ASP A 185 -3.87 14.43 7.41
CA ASP A 185 -2.84 13.85 6.55
C ASP A 185 -2.92 12.32 6.56
N PHE A 186 -3.07 11.71 7.75
CA PHE A 186 -3.22 10.26 7.88
C PHE A 186 -4.38 9.74 7.03
N HIS A 187 -5.53 10.41 7.05
CA HIS A 187 -6.69 10.03 6.23
C HIS A 187 -6.41 10.13 4.73
N ILE A 188 -5.75 11.20 4.29
CA ILE A 188 -5.42 11.41 2.88
C ILE A 188 -4.50 10.29 2.41
N TYR A 189 -3.39 10.04 3.10
CA TYR A 189 -2.42 9.03 2.66
C TYR A 189 -2.96 7.60 2.77
N HIS A 190 -3.74 7.30 3.80
CA HIS A 190 -4.40 6.00 3.90
C HIS A 190 -5.41 5.81 2.75
N GLY A 191 -6.23 6.82 2.47
CA GLY A 191 -7.19 6.80 1.36
C GLY A 191 -6.51 6.63 0.00
N LEU A 192 -5.40 7.34 -0.24
CA LEU A 192 -4.60 7.16 -1.46
C LEU A 192 -4.02 5.76 -1.59
N SER A 193 -3.57 5.16 -0.47
CA SER A 193 -3.05 3.79 -0.47
C SER A 193 -4.10 2.77 -0.93
N LEU A 194 -5.32 2.96 -0.43
CA LEU A 194 -6.48 2.13 -0.78
C LEU A 194 -6.96 2.39 -2.21
N LEU A 195 -7.01 3.65 -2.64
CA LEU A 195 -7.34 3.99 -4.02
C LEU A 195 -6.37 3.30 -5.00
N SER A 196 -5.08 3.29 -4.68
CA SER A 196 -4.07 2.58 -5.47
C SER A 196 -4.28 1.05 -5.47
N LEU A 197 -4.80 0.47 -4.38
CA LEU A 197 -5.23 -0.93 -4.35
C LEU A 197 -6.39 -1.19 -5.34
N TYR A 198 -7.42 -0.34 -5.34
CA TYR A 198 -8.53 -0.47 -6.28
C TYR A 198 -8.13 -0.24 -7.73
N ILE A 199 -7.25 0.72 -7.99
CA ILE A 199 -6.68 0.94 -9.33
C ILE A 199 -5.93 -0.32 -9.78
N SER A 200 -5.19 -0.97 -8.88
CA SER A 200 -4.52 -2.24 -9.17
C SER A 200 -5.53 -3.34 -9.50
N PHE A 201 -6.62 -3.46 -8.73
CA PHE A 201 -7.69 -4.43 -9.00
C PHE A 201 -8.35 -4.21 -10.36
N LEU A 202 -8.80 -2.98 -10.63
CA LEU A 202 -9.45 -2.62 -11.89
C LEU A 202 -8.49 -2.75 -13.08
N GLY A 203 -7.22 -2.41 -12.88
CA GLY A 203 -6.17 -2.58 -13.89
C GLY A 203 -5.95 -4.03 -14.30
N LEU A 204 -6.26 -5.01 -13.43
CA LEU A 204 -6.17 -6.44 -13.74
C LEU A 204 -7.39 -6.97 -14.50
N THR A 205 -8.52 -6.25 -14.51
CA THR A 205 -9.77 -6.74 -15.13
C THR A 205 -9.66 -7.07 -16.62
N PRO A 206 -8.89 -6.34 -17.46
CA PRO A 206 -8.81 -6.69 -18.88
C PRO A 206 -8.20 -8.07 -19.16
N TYR A 207 -7.40 -8.60 -18.23
CA TYR A 207 -6.82 -9.94 -18.31
C TYR A 207 -7.84 -11.07 -18.08
N ILE A 208 -9.06 -10.75 -17.60
CA ILE A 208 -10.14 -11.72 -17.43
C ILE A 208 -10.87 -11.98 -18.76
N PHE A 209 -10.91 -10.97 -19.63
CA PHE A 209 -11.71 -10.96 -20.86
C PHE A 209 -10.88 -11.15 -22.14
N THR A 210 -9.59 -11.44 -22.00
CA THR A 210 -8.64 -11.66 -23.11
C THR A 210 -8.11 -13.09 -23.12
#